data_AF-A0AAV2STT7-F1
#
_entry.id   AF-A0AAV2STT7-F1
#
_cell.length_a   1.000
_cell.length_b   1.000
_cell.length_c   1.000
_cell.angle_alpha   90.00
_cell.angle_beta   90.00
_cell.angle_gamma   90.00
#
_symmetry.space_group_name_H-M   'P 1'
#
loop_
_entity.id
_entity.type
_entity.pdbx_description
1 polymer ?
#
loop_
_entity_poly.entity_id
_entity_poly.type
_entity_poly.pdbx_seq_one_letter_code
_entity_poly.pdbx_strand_id
1 'polypeptide(L)'
;MGTNTWETSYQCSQYDKAFSKNCNLIQQQRTHTGERPYQCSRCDKVFSHSTKLRQHQQAHTGESKYQCSQCDKAFTRKSHLIRHQITHTVEQPYQCSQCDKAFTQKSNLIRHRRTHTGEKPYQCSQCDKAFKQKNG
;
A
#
# COMPACT_ATOMS: atom_id res chain seq x y z
N MET A 1 -19.33 15.99 37.21
CA MET A 1 -19.81 16.36 35.86
C MET A 1 -19.17 15.39 34.87
N GLY A 2 -19.85 14.28 34.57
CA GLY A 2 -19.34 13.24 33.67
C GLY A 2 -19.79 13.52 32.24
N THR A 3 -18.85 13.76 31.33
CA THR A 3 -19.15 13.88 29.90
C THR A 3 -19.32 12.48 29.32
N ASN A 4 -20.57 12.02 29.23
CA ASN A 4 -20.95 10.84 28.45
C ASN A 4 -20.76 11.13 26.96
N THR A 5 -19.61 10.75 26.41
CA THR A 5 -19.41 10.69 24.96
C THR A 5 -20.06 9.40 24.43
N TRP A 6 -21.18 9.56 23.75
CA TRP A 6 -21.80 8.55 22.90
C TRP A 6 -20.82 8.21 21.77
N GLU A 7 -20.00 7.17 21.95
CA GLU A 7 -19.20 6.62 20.86
C GLU A 7 -20.12 5.85 19.90
N THR A 8 -20.72 6.56 18.94
CA THR A 8 -21.44 5.91 17.84
C THR A 8 -20.42 5.16 16.98
N SER A 9 -20.32 3.85 17.21
CA SER A 9 -19.53 2.94 16.40
C SER A 9 -20.35 2.41 15.22
N TYR A 10 -19.76 2.43 14.03
CA TYR A 10 -20.36 1.92 12.80
C TYR A 10 -19.77 0.55 12.51
N GLN A 11 -20.59 -0.50 12.48
CA GLN A 11 -20.11 -1.89 12.33
C GLN A 11 -20.22 -2.36 10.87
N CYS A 12 -19.20 -3.07 10.39
CA CYS A 12 -19.27 -3.83 9.14
C CYS A 12 -19.74 -5.27 9.44
N SER A 13 -20.84 -5.71 8.82
CA SER A 13 -21.39 -7.05 9.04
C SER A 13 -20.60 -8.20 8.39
N GLN A 14 -19.65 -7.89 7.50
CA GLN A 14 -18.88 -8.90 6.77
C GLN A 14 -17.52 -9.23 7.43
N TYR A 15 -17.04 -8.35 8.31
CA TYR A 15 -15.84 -8.55 9.13
C TYR A 15 -16.06 -7.72 10.38
N ASP A 16 -16.11 -8.34 11.57
CA ASP A 16 -16.30 -7.68 12.88
C ASP A 16 -15.29 -6.55 13.11
N LYS A 17 -15.56 -5.40 12.49
CA LYS A 17 -14.74 -4.19 12.49
C LYS A 17 -15.68 -3.03 12.74
N ALA A 18 -15.41 -2.37 13.86
CA ALA A 18 -16.06 -1.13 14.24
C ALA A 18 -15.26 0.06 13.69
N PHE A 19 -15.98 1.06 13.18
CA PHE A 19 -15.44 2.31 12.68
C PHE A 19 -15.99 3.46 13.51
N SER A 20 -15.14 4.42 13.84
CA SER A 20 -15.55 5.65 14.55
C SER A 20 -16.24 6.67 13.64
N LYS A 21 -16.25 6.46 12.32
CA LYS A 21 -16.87 7.37 11.33
C LYS A 21 -17.62 6.58 10.27
N ASN A 22 -18.83 7.04 9.93
CA ASN A 22 -19.67 6.43 8.89
C ASN A 22 -19.00 6.42 7.51
N CYS A 23 -18.29 7.50 7.15
CA CYS A 23 -17.59 7.58 5.87
C CYS A 23 -16.53 6.47 5.70
N ASN A 24 -15.89 6.03 6.78
CA ASN A 24 -14.95 4.92 6.77
C ASN A 24 -15.67 3.57 6.57
N LEU A 25 -16.87 3.41 7.16
CA LEU A 25 -17.70 2.22 6.94
C LEU A 25 -18.14 2.13 5.47
N ILE A 26 -18.70 3.20 4.90
CA ILE A 26 -19.09 3.25 3.48
C ILE A 26 -17.89 2.93 2.58
N GLN A 27 -16.75 3.53 2.88
CA GLN A 27 -15.51 3.28 2.16
C GLN A 27 -15.05 1.81 2.26
N GLN A 28 -15.17 1.19 3.44
CA GLN A 28 -14.90 -0.23 3.63
C GLN A 28 -15.88 -1.10 2.83
N GLN A 29 -17.16 -0.77 2.82
CA GLN A 29 -18.19 -1.50 2.07
C GLN A 29 -17.86 -1.58 0.58
N ARG A 30 -17.31 -0.51 0.00
CA ARG A 30 -16.83 -0.50 -1.40
C ARG A 30 -15.75 -1.55 -1.70
N THR A 31 -15.00 -1.99 -0.69
CA THR A 31 -14.02 -3.07 -0.87
C THR A 31 -14.67 -4.44 -0.99
N HIS A 32 -15.89 -4.60 -0.45
CA HIS A 32 -16.68 -5.82 -0.56
C HIS A 32 -17.47 -5.86 -1.87
N THR A 33 -18.09 -4.74 -2.25
CA THR A 33 -18.91 -4.65 -3.46
C THR A 33 -18.09 -4.44 -4.74
N GLY A 34 -16.83 -4.03 -4.61
CA GLY A 34 -15.99 -3.64 -5.76
C GLY A 34 -16.36 -2.29 -6.37
N GLU A 35 -17.24 -1.51 -5.73
CA GLU A 35 -17.70 -0.21 -6.23
C GLU A 35 -16.52 0.80 -6.32
N ARG A 36 -16.36 1.42 -7.49
CA ARG A 36 -15.27 2.37 -7.78
C ARG A 36 -15.82 3.64 -8.44
N PRO A 37 -16.52 4.50 -7.67
CA PRO A 37 -17.28 5.61 -8.25
C PRO A 37 -16.42 6.76 -8.79
N TYR A 38 -15.11 6.76 -8.51
CA TYR A 38 -14.23 7.86 -8.92
C TYR A 38 -13.46 7.48 -10.19
N GLN A 39 -13.91 7.98 -11.33
CA GLN A 39 -13.26 7.78 -12.64
C GLN A 39 -12.27 8.90 -12.96
N CYS A 40 -11.14 8.55 -13.58
CA CYS A 40 -10.22 9.53 -14.12
C CYS A 40 -10.76 10.12 -15.43
N SER A 41 -10.72 11.45 -15.58
CA SER A 41 -11.17 12.11 -16.82
C SER A 41 -10.17 12.00 -17.98
N ARG A 42 -8.95 11.52 -17.73
CA ARG A 42 -7.87 11.42 -18.72
C ARG A 42 -7.56 9.97 -19.15
N CYS A 43 -8.12 8.97 -18.48
CA CYS A 43 -7.96 7.56 -18.81
C CYS A 43 -9.05 6.71 -18.13
N ASP A 44 -9.19 5.44 -18.51
CA ASP A 44 -10.29 4.58 -18.03
C ASP A 44 -10.10 4.04 -16.61
N LYS A 45 -9.14 4.56 -15.85
CA LYS A 45 -8.87 4.08 -14.48
C LYS A 45 -9.92 4.61 -13.50
N VAL A 46 -10.51 3.70 -12.75
CA VAL A 46 -11.49 3.97 -11.68
C VAL A 46 -10.94 3.67 -10.28
N PHE A 47 -11.45 4.36 -9.26
CA PHE A 47 -10.97 4.27 -7.88
C PHE A 47 -12.13 4.22 -6.89
N SER A 48 -11.94 3.50 -5.78
CA SER A 48 -12.92 3.44 -4.68
C SER A 48 -12.90 4.70 -3.80
N HIS A 49 -11.80 5.46 -3.80
CA HIS A 49 -11.60 6.67 -2.99
C HIS A 49 -11.20 7.88 -3.85
N SER A 50 -11.78 9.04 -3.56
CA SER A 50 -11.46 10.31 -4.23
C SER A 50 -9.99 10.71 -4.06
N THR A 51 -9.42 10.48 -2.86
CA THR A 51 -8.01 10.76 -2.59
C THR A 51 -7.06 9.94 -3.46
N LYS A 52 -7.46 8.71 -3.84
CA LYS A 52 -6.68 7.85 -4.75
C LYS A 52 -6.79 8.34 -6.19
N LEU A 53 -7.96 8.77 -6.63
CA LEU A 53 -8.12 9.44 -7.93
C LEU A 53 -7.24 10.69 -8.01
N ARG A 54 -7.27 11.57 -7.00
CA ARG A 54 -6.44 12.78 -6.96
C ARG A 54 -4.94 12.46 -7.04
N GLN A 55 -4.49 11.47 -6.28
CA GLN A 55 -3.09 11.00 -6.34
C GLN A 55 -2.72 10.40 -7.69
N HIS A 56 -3.66 9.75 -8.38
CA HIS A 56 -3.46 9.23 -9.71
C HIS A 56 -3.38 10.35 -10.75
N GLN A 57 -4.24 11.36 -10.65
CA GLN A 57 -4.23 12.52 -11.56
C GLN A 57 -2.89 13.28 -11.52
N GLN A 58 -2.23 13.35 -10.36
CA GLN A 58 -0.87 13.90 -10.25
C GLN A 58 0.17 13.14 -11.11
N ALA A 59 -0.05 11.87 -11.42
CA ALA A 59 0.83 11.12 -12.31
C ALA A 59 0.66 11.54 -13.79
N HIS A 60 -0.50 12.08 -14.17
CA HIS A 60 -0.70 12.60 -15.53
C HIS A 60 -0.05 13.97 -15.75
N THR A 61 0.13 14.77 -14.70
CA THR A 61 0.78 16.08 -14.81
C THR A 61 2.29 16.00 -14.68
N GLY A 62 2.82 14.89 -14.14
CA GLY A 62 4.25 14.77 -13.83
C GLY A 62 4.69 15.67 -12.67
N GLU A 63 3.77 16.36 -11.99
CA GLU A 63 4.10 17.27 -10.90
C GLU A 63 4.60 16.51 -9.67
N SER A 64 5.91 16.44 -9.53
CA SER A 64 6.58 15.95 -8.33
C SER A 64 6.82 17.08 -7.34
N LYS A 65 6.11 17.07 -6.21
CA LYS A 65 6.19 18.11 -5.17
C LYS A 65 7.28 17.87 -4.13
N TYR A 66 7.84 16.65 -4.09
CA TYR A 66 8.75 16.22 -3.03
C TYR A 66 10.12 15.90 -3.61
N GLN A 67 11.04 16.85 -3.54
CA GLN A 67 12.41 16.71 -4.04
C GLN A 67 13.32 16.06 -2.99
N CYS A 68 14.23 15.22 -3.44
CA CYS A 68 15.32 14.72 -2.61
C CYS A 68 16.37 15.82 -2.43
N SER A 69 16.86 16.01 -1.21
CA SER A 69 17.94 16.97 -0.93
C SER A 69 19.33 16.43 -1.27
N GLN A 70 19.45 15.13 -1.57
CA GLN A 70 20.73 14.44 -1.80
C GLN A 70 20.93 14.02 -3.27
N CYS A 71 19.92 14.19 -4.13
CA CYS A 71 20.02 13.96 -5.58
C CYS A 71 18.83 14.63 -6.32
N ASP A 72 18.87 14.65 -7.64
CA ASP A 72 17.86 15.32 -8.48
C ASP A 72 16.51 14.57 -8.59
N LYS A 73 16.32 13.51 -7.80
CA LYS A 73 15.07 12.72 -7.84
C LYS A 73 13.95 13.45 -7.12
N ALA A 74 12.80 13.53 -7.78
CA ALA A 74 11.58 14.09 -7.22
C ALA A 74 10.42 13.08 -7.25
N PHE A 75 9.53 13.19 -6.27
CA PHE A 75 8.44 12.24 -6.04
C PHE A 75 7.11 12.97 -5.96
N THR A 76 6.05 12.29 -6.41
CA THR A 76 4.65 12.78 -6.28
C THR A 76 4.09 12.57 -4.87
N ARG A 77 4.74 11.72 -4.04
CA ARG A 77 4.29 11.39 -2.68
C ARG A 77 5.42 11.50 -1.67
N LYS A 78 5.15 12.15 -0.53
CA LYS A 78 6.10 12.30 0.58
C LYS A 78 6.62 10.95 1.09
N SER A 79 5.74 9.95 1.22
CA SER A 79 6.15 8.61 1.67
C SER A 79 7.13 7.91 0.72
N HIS A 80 7.05 8.20 -0.59
CA HIS A 80 8.00 7.68 -1.56
C HIS A 80 9.36 8.38 -1.42
N LEU A 81 9.36 9.70 -1.19
CA LEU A 81 10.59 10.44 -0.89
C LEU A 81 11.26 9.91 0.38
N ILE A 82 10.53 9.77 1.49
CA ILE A 82 11.08 9.25 2.76
C ILE A 82 11.71 7.88 2.56
N ARG A 83 10.99 6.97 1.87
CA ARG A 83 11.54 5.65 1.55
C ARG A 83 12.77 5.71 0.65
N HIS A 84 12.80 6.65 -0.29
CA HIS A 84 13.96 6.86 -1.14
C HIS A 84 15.15 7.43 -0.35
N GLN A 85 14.93 8.30 0.63
CA GLN A 85 16.03 8.84 1.45
C GLN A 85 16.82 7.75 2.17
N ILE A 86 16.18 6.63 2.53
CA ILE A 86 16.85 5.45 3.09
C ILE A 86 17.88 4.86 2.10
N THR A 87 17.73 5.05 0.78
CA THR A 87 18.74 4.55 -0.18
C THR A 87 20.02 5.37 -0.20
N HIS A 88 20.02 6.56 0.40
CA HIS A 88 21.22 7.36 0.59
C HIS A 88 21.94 7.02 1.90
N THR A 89 21.30 6.27 2.79
CA THR A 89 21.91 5.78 4.02
C THR A 89 22.27 4.29 3.88
N VAL A 90 23.16 3.81 4.74
CA VAL A 90 23.42 2.37 4.92
C VAL A 90 22.39 1.70 5.83
N GLU A 91 21.35 2.44 6.24
CA GLU A 91 20.33 1.90 7.13
C GLU A 91 19.42 0.91 6.40
N GLN A 92 19.35 -0.30 6.96
CA GLN A 92 18.47 -1.36 6.47
C GLN A 92 17.59 -1.82 7.64
N PRO A 93 16.47 -1.11 7.91
CA PRO A 93 15.70 -1.31 9.13
C PRO A 93 14.99 -2.67 9.21
N TYR A 94 14.96 -3.43 8.12
CA TYR A 94 14.28 -4.72 8.06
C TYR A 94 15.30 -5.86 7.96
N GLN A 95 15.74 -6.35 9.12
CA GLN A 95 16.68 -7.47 9.23
C GLN A 95 15.98 -8.83 9.10
N CYS A 96 16.64 -9.79 8.48
CA CYS A 96 16.22 -11.18 8.48
C CYS A 96 16.62 -11.86 9.79
N SER A 97 15.72 -12.61 10.41
CA SER A 97 16.02 -13.33 11.65
C SER A 97 16.70 -14.68 11.41
N GLN A 98 16.92 -15.08 10.16
CA GLN A 98 17.47 -16.39 9.76
C GLN A 98 18.81 -16.28 9.04
N CYS A 99 19.27 -15.06 8.72
CA CYS A 99 20.60 -14.77 8.18
C CYS A 99 20.92 -13.28 8.32
N ASP A 100 22.16 -12.87 8.05
CA ASP A 100 22.63 -11.49 8.25
C ASP A 100 22.14 -10.48 7.18
N LYS A 101 21.20 -10.87 6.33
CA LYS A 101 20.67 -9.99 5.29
C LYS A 101 19.67 -9.00 5.87
N ALA A 102 19.83 -7.72 5.53
CA ALA A 102 18.89 -6.67 5.85
C ALA A 102 18.37 -5.98 4.57
N PHE A 103 17.23 -5.30 4.70
CA PHE A 103 16.52 -4.69 3.57
C PHE A 103 16.03 -3.29 3.92
N THR A 104 15.94 -2.44 2.90
CA THR A 104 15.36 -1.09 3.01
C THR A 104 13.83 -1.10 3.00
N GLN A 105 13.19 -2.22 2.64
CA GLN A 105 11.74 -2.35 2.57
C GLN A 105 11.25 -3.68 3.18
N LYS A 106 10.18 -3.61 3.97
CA LYS A 106 9.54 -4.79 4.59
C LYS A 106 9.07 -5.83 3.57
N SER A 107 8.54 -5.38 2.43
CA SER A 107 8.12 -6.28 1.34
C SER A 107 9.29 -7.10 0.78
N ASN A 108 10.48 -6.50 0.69
CA ASN A 108 11.69 -7.21 0.26
C ASN A 108 12.11 -8.26 1.29
N LEU A 109 12.06 -7.93 2.58
CA LEU A 109 12.30 -8.91 3.65
C LEU A 109 11.30 -10.08 3.60
N ILE A 110 9.99 -9.81 3.47
CA ILE A 110 8.96 -10.87 3.38
C ILE A 110 9.24 -11.78 2.18
N ARG A 111 9.56 -11.19 1.03
CA ARG A 111 9.91 -11.94 -0.18
C ARG A 111 11.18 -12.74 -0.01
N HIS A 112 12.18 -12.18 0.65
CA HIS A 112 13.42 -12.88 0.98
C HIS A 112 13.17 -14.04 1.94
N ARG A 113 12.30 -13.92 2.94
CA ARG A 113 11.99 -15.04 3.86
C ARG A 113 11.51 -16.31 3.16
N ARG A 114 10.86 -16.19 2.00
CA ARG A 114 10.48 -17.32 1.14
C ARG A 114 11.68 -18.09 0.59
N THR A 115 12.88 -17.52 0.61
CA THR A 115 14.10 -18.25 0.25
C THR A 115 14.46 -19.29 1.31
N HIS A 116 14.16 -19.03 2.57
CA HIS A 116 14.40 -19.96 3.66
C HIS A 116 13.28 -21.00 3.80
N THR A 117 12.02 -20.57 3.71
CA THR A 117 10.88 -21.49 3.88
C THR A 117 10.60 -22.35 2.65
N GLY A 118 11.11 -21.95 1.48
CA GLY A 118 10.79 -22.61 0.22
C GLY A 118 9.39 -22.31 -0.33
N GLU A 119 8.59 -21.48 0.37
CA GLU A 119 7.21 -21.14 -0.01
C GLU A 119 7.14 -20.55 -1.43
N LYS A 120 6.24 -21.10 -2.26
CA LYS A 120 6.01 -20.69 -3.65
C LYS A 120 4.53 -20.36 -3.86
N PRO A 121 4.08 -19.15 -3.47
CA PRO A 121 2.65 -18.81 -3.44
C PRO A 121 2.03 -18.61 -4.84
N TYR A 122 2.86 -18.47 -5.88
CA TYR A 122 2.38 -18.14 -7.22
C TYR A 122 2.46 -19.38 -8.10
N GLN A 123 1.33 -20.03 -8.29
CA GLN A 123 1.18 -21.14 -9.24
C GLN A 123 0.91 -20.60 -10.65
N CYS A 124 1.55 -21.21 -11.64
CA CYS A 124 1.20 -20.98 -13.04
C CYS A 124 -0.12 -21.68 -13.35
N SER A 125 -1.04 -21.01 -14.05
CA SER A 125 -2.30 -21.63 -14.47
C SER A 125 -2.15 -22.52 -15.71
N GLN A 126 -1.02 -22.40 -16.41
CA GLN A 126 -0.75 -23.12 -17.67
C GLN A 126 0.23 -24.28 -17.51
N CYS A 127 0.84 -24.44 -16.32
CA CYS A 127 1.70 -25.58 -15.99
C CYS A 127 1.84 -25.74 -14.47
N ASP A 128 2.31 -26.89 -14.00
CA ASP A 128 2.44 -27.20 -12.56
C ASP A 128 3.59 -26.48 -11.84
N LYS A 129 4.16 -25.44 -12.44
CA LYS A 129 5.27 -24.69 -11.86
C LYS A 129 4.76 -23.66 -10.86
N ALA A 130 5.40 -23.64 -9.69
CA ALA A 130 5.17 -22.64 -8.65
C ALA A 130 6.42 -21.78 -8.39
N PHE A 131 6.22 -20.50 -8.12
CA PHE A 131 7.26 -19.48 -8.00
C PHE A 131 7.18 -18.72 -6.67
N LYS A 132 8.34 -18.21 -6.21
CA LYS A 132 8.46 -17.40 -4.98
C LYS A 132 7.98 -15.95 -5.17
N GLN A 133 7.90 -15.50 -6.42
CA GLN A 133 7.53 -14.14 -6.84
C GLN A 133 6.55 -14.20 -8.01
N LYS A 134 5.66 -13.21 -8.09
CA LYS A 134 4.80 -13.01 -9.27
C LYS A 134 5.67 -12.40 -10.38
N ASN A 135 5.53 -12.86 -11.62
CA ASN A 135 6.11 -12.15 -12.76
C ASN A 135 5.42 -10.77 -12.86
N GLY A 136 6.25 -9.73 -12.96
CA GLY A 136 5.81 -8.34 -13.08
C GLY A 136 5.22 -8.04 -14.45
#